data_AF-X1SZD9-F1
#
_entry.id   AF-X1SZD9-F1
#
_cell.length_a   1.000
_cell.length_b   1.000
_cell.length_c   1.000
_cell.angle_alpha   90.00
_cell.angle_beta   90.00
_cell.angle_gamma   90.00
#
_symmetry.space_group_name_H-M   'P 1'
#
loop_
_entity.id
_entity.type
_entity.pdbx_description
1 polymer ?
#
loop_
_entity_poly.entity_id
_entity_poly.type
_entity_poly.pdbx_seq_one_letter_code
_entity_poly.pdbx_strand_id
1 'polypeptide(L)'
;LITFSGFKRGINFVKEKILYVRAWDLIEKAKAYHKRENHIKAKECYGNASEILNKVSRYNYEAPYYAAWSLLEEAEQISKQNRQEDAIERYKATRIAFEKTIEILANAFKETKEKLEGENIEKLKKVAKLRMNYCSARIDLENARILGKQGKHLEAAEKFASAASQFRHVCTRYKIERERKELEAVYYLCRAWESMELAEKYEEPERFTEAANLFADASNLFTDSKLKWLSSGNSIYCQALEYGCKFDNSIELDTKSQLYPKVKTMLRKAADSYRKGGFESGADWALATSTHFDATWHLIRADEELDINKKGDMLKIGSRYLESAAELFSTAGYKDKVKHVQEQLKMVEKEEIIILSALNSIKKP
;
A
#
# COMPACT_ATOMS: atom_id res chain seq x y z
N LEU A 1 -40.20 33.95 -40.64
CA LEU A 1 -39.56 32.80 -41.32
C LEU A 1 -38.37 32.34 -40.49
N ILE A 2 -38.56 31.32 -39.65
CA ILE A 2 -37.43 30.57 -39.08
C ILE A 2 -36.83 29.80 -40.26
N THR A 3 -35.63 30.16 -40.67
CA THR A 3 -34.95 29.48 -41.77
C THR A 3 -34.76 28.00 -41.43
N PHE A 4 -34.88 27.10 -42.41
CA PHE A 4 -34.69 25.66 -42.24
C PHE A 4 -33.33 25.30 -41.58
N SER A 5 -32.33 26.19 -41.74
CA SER A 5 -31.03 26.13 -41.07
C SER A 5 -31.11 26.43 -39.56
N GLY A 6 -31.91 27.41 -39.14
CA GLY A 6 -32.15 27.72 -37.72
C GLY A 6 -32.85 26.58 -36.97
N PHE A 7 -33.81 25.91 -37.61
CA PHE A 7 -34.51 24.76 -37.03
C PHE A 7 -33.62 23.52 -36.90
N LYS A 8 -32.81 23.19 -37.93
CA LYS A 8 -31.80 22.12 -37.85
C LYS A 8 -30.74 22.39 -36.78
N ARG A 9 -30.31 23.65 -36.63
CA ARG A 9 -29.35 24.05 -35.59
C ARG A 9 -29.92 23.88 -34.18
N GLY A 10 -31.20 24.21 -33.98
CA GLY A 10 -31.92 23.98 -32.72
C GLY A 10 -32.05 22.48 -32.36
N ILE A 11 -32.39 21.63 -33.33
CA ILE A 11 -32.48 20.17 -33.10
C ILE A 11 -31.11 19.58 -32.73
N ASN A 12 -30.04 19.99 -33.42
CA ASN A 12 -28.69 19.52 -33.11
C ASN A 12 -28.26 19.95 -31.71
N PHE A 13 -28.56 21.19 -31.31
CA PHE A 13 -28.30 21.68 -29.97
C PHE A 13 -29.01 20.85 -28.88
N VAL A 14 -30.29 20.52 -29.07
CA VAL A 14 -31.04 19.68 -28.13
C VAL A 14 -30.45 18.27 -28.05
N LYS A 15 -30.09 17.67 -29.19
CA LYS A 15 -29.45 16.35 -29.24
C LYS A 15 -28.11 16.34 -28.49
N GLU A 16 -27.26 17.34 -28.69
CA GLU A 16 -25.99 17.47 -27.97
C GLU A 16 -26.20 17.61 -26.45
N LYS A 17 -27.21 18.38 -26.02
CA LYS A 17 -27.55 18.51 -24.60
C LYS A 17 -28.03 17.19 -23.99
N ILE A 18 -28.85 16.42 -24.70
CA ILE A 18 -29.31 15.10 -24.23
C ILE A 18 -28.11 14.15 -24.07
N LEU A 19 -27.20 14.12 -25.05
CA LEU A 19 -25.99 13.30 -24.96
C LEU A 19 -25.08 13.75 -23.80
N TYR A 20 -24.90 15.05 -23.61
CA TYR A 20 -24.12 15.59 -22.50
C TYR A 20 -24.71 15.20 -21.13
N VAL A 21 -26.03 15.33 -20.96
CA VAL A 21 -26.70 14.91 -19.71
C VAL A 21 -26.55 13.40 -19.48
N ARG A 22 -26.63 12.58 -20.53
CA ARG A 22 -26.39 11.14 -20.43
C ARG A 22 -24.96 10.81 -20.03
N ALA A 23 -23.96 11.53 -20.54
CA ALA A 23 -22.59 11.37 -20.11
C ALA A 23 -22.42 11.74 -18.62
N TRP A 24 -23.07 12.81 -18.16
CA TRP A 24 -23.03 13.23 -16.76
C TRP A 24 -23.68 12.22 -15.80
N ASP A 25 -24.79 11.59 -16.17
CA ASP A 25 -25.38 10.49 -15.39
C ASP A 25 -24.37 9.35 -15.18
N LEU A 26 -23.63 8.98 -16.24
CA LEU A 26 -22.57 7.98 -16.14
C LEU A 26 -21.41 8.44 -15.24
N ILE A 27 -21.01 9.71 -15.32
CA ILE A 27 -19.94 10.28 -14.48
C ILE A 27 -20.34 10.23 -12.99
N GLU A 28 -21.57 10.59 -12.66
CA GLU A 28 -22.04 10.53 -11.27
C GLU A 28 -22.14 9.09 -10.75
N LYS A 29 -22.59 8.15 -11.61
CA LYS A 29 -22.53 6.72 -11.30
C LYS A 29 -21.10 6.24 -11.08
N ALA A 30 -20.15 6.68 -11.89
CA ALA A 30 -18.74 6.33 -11.76
C ALA A 30 -18.18 6.79 -10.40
N LYS A 31 -18.45 8.03 -9.99
CA LYS A 31 -18.08 8.55 -8.67
C LYS A 31 -18.69 7.75 -7.52
N ALA A 32 -19.96 7.36 -7.65
CA ALA A 32 -20.63 6.54 -6.65
C ALA A 32 -19.99 5.13 -6.55
N TYR A 33 -19.60 4.53 -7.67
CA TYR A 33 -18.87 3.26 -7.69
C TYR A 33 -17.47 3.38 -7.13
N HIS A 34 -16.72 4.43 -7.50
CA HIS A 34 -15.38 4.72 -6.95
C HIS A 34 -15.42 4.82 -5.43
N LYS A 35 -16.39 5.57 -4.88
CA LYS A 35 -16.58 5.73 -3.44
C LYS A 35 -16.91 4.41 -2.71
N ARG A 36 -17.46 3.44 -3.42
CA ARG A 36 -17.75 2.08 -2.92
C ARG A 36 -16.64 1.09 -3.29
N GLU A 37 -15.50 1.61 -3.76
CA GLU A 37 -14.35 0.83 -4.19
C GLU A 37 -14.60 -0.15 -5.35
N ASN A 38 -15.70 0.05 -6.09
CA ASN A 38 -16.00 -0.75 -7.27
C ASN A 38 -15.36 -0.13 -8.51
N HIS A 39 -14.04 -0.23 -8.58
CA HIS A 39 -13.23 0.38 -9.62
C HIS A 39 -13.53 -0.16 -11.03
N ILE A 40 -13.94 -1.43 -11.14
CA ILE A 40 -14.32 -2.04 -12.43
C ILE A 40 -15.56 -1.32 -13.01
N LYS A 41 -16.63 -1.16 -12.23
CA LYS A 41 -17.83 -0.44 -12.70
C LYS A 41 -17.58 1.05 -12.89
N ALA A 42 -16.74 1.66 -12.06
CA ALA A 42 -16.33 3.05 -12.22
C ALA A 42 -15.59 3.27 -13.55
N LYS A 43 -14.63 2.39 -13.86
CA LYS A 43 -13.90 2.35 -15.14
C LYS A 43 -14.85 2.33 -16.33
N GLU A 44 -15.80 1.39 -16.35
CA GLU A 44 -16.79 1.24 -17.42
C GLU A 44 -17.63 2.51 -17.60
N CYS A 45 -18.13 3.09 -16.50
CA CYS A 45 -18.94 4.29 -16.54
C CYS A 45 -18.16 5.50 -17.09
N TYR A 46 -16.92 5.71 -16.62
CA TYR A 46 -16.06 6.78 -17.13
C TYR A 46 -15.69 6.60 -18.60
N GLY A 47 -15.39 5.36 -19.01
CA GLY A 47 -15.10 5.02 -20.41
C GLY A 47 -16.28 5.34 -21.33
N ASN A 48 -17.48 4.86 -20.96
CA ASN A 48 -18.71 5.13 -21.70
C ASN A 48 -19.06 6.63 -21.75
N ALA A 49 -18.84 7.37 -20.65
CA ALA A 49 -19.03 8.81 -20.64
C ALA A 49 -18.08 9.53 -21.61
N SER A 50 -16.80 9.13 -21.62
CA SER A 50 -15.80 9.63 -22.57
C SER A 50 -16.21 9.39 -24.02
N GLU A 51 -16.66 8.17 -24.36
CA GLU A 51 -17.12 7.85 -25.72
C GLU A 51 -18.30 8.70 -26.18
N ILE A 52 -19.24 9.01 -25.29
CA ILE A 52 -20.36 9.90 -25.58
C ILE A 52 -19.85 11.33 -25.79
N LEU A 53 -19.03 11.86 -24.89
CA LEU A 53 -18.50 13.22 -24.95
C LEU A 53 -17.67 13.44 -26.22
N ASN A 54 -16.90 12.45 -26.66
CA ASN A 54 -16.11 12.53 -27.88
C ASN A 54 -16.97 12.74 -29.15
N LYS A 55 -18.24 12.34 -29.11
CA LYS A 55 -19.21 12.51 -30.20
C LYS A 55 -19.96 13.84 -30.14
N VAL A 56 -19.81 14.61 -29.06
CA VAL A 56 -20.49 15.89 -28.86
C VAL A 56 -19.50 17.02 -29.12
N SER A 57 -19.59 17.67 -30.28
CA SER A 57 -18.61 18.67 -30.73
C SER A 57 -18.33 19.78 -29.72
N ARG A 58 -19.36 20.24 -28.99
CA ARG A 58 -19.20 21.27 -27.95
C ARG A 58 -18.44 20.81 -26.72
N TYR A 59 -18.44 19.52 -26.40
CA TYR A 59 -17.89 18.99 -25.14
C TYR A 59 -16.80 17.93 -25.35
N ASN A 60 -16.34 17.74 -26.59
CA ASN A 60 -15.37 16.72 -26.93
C ASN A 60 -14.02 16.93 -26.21
N TYR A 61 -13.68 18.17 -25.84
CA TYR A 61 -12.51 18.50 -25.03
C TYR A 61 -12.53 17.85 -23.65
N GLU A 62 -13.71 17.46 -23.13
CA GLU A 62 -13.85 16.75 -21.84
C GLU A 62 -13.58 15.24 -21.97
N ALA A 63 -13.70 14.65 -23.17
CA ALA A 63 -13.59 13.21 -23.34
C ALA A 63 -12.24 12.64 -22.88
N PRO A 64 -11.08 13.21 -23.25
CA PRO A 64 -9.77 12.71 -22.80
C PRO A 64 -9.63 12.68 -21.27
N TYR A 65 -10.25 13.63 -20.57
CA TYR A 65 -10.24 13.70 -19.12
C TYR A 65 -10.95 12.50 -18.49
N TYR A 66 -12.13 12.13 -18.99
CA TYR A 66 -12.86 10.97 -18.48
C TYR A 66 -12.29 9.64 -18.97
N ALA A 67 -11.62 9.61 -20.12
CA ALA A 67 -10.80 8.46 -20.53
C ALA A 67 -9.64 8.24 -19.53
N ALA A 68 -8.95 9.30 -19.12
CA ALA A 68 -7.88 9.22 -18.12
C ALA A 68 -8.41 8.75 -16.75
N TRP A 69 -9.62 9.15 -16.36
CA TRP A 69 -10.29 8.61 -15.17
C TRP A 69 -10.56 7.11 -15.27
N SER A 70 -11.01 6.61 -16.42
CA SER A 70 -11.20 5.19 -16.64
C SER A 70 -9.90 4.39 -16.42
N LEU A 71 -8.77 4.91 -16.92
CA LEU A 71 -7.44 4.32 -16.68
C LEU A 71 -7.02 4.37 -15.21
N LEU A 72 -7.35 5.46 -14.51
CA LEU A 72 -7.06 5.59 -13.08
C LEU A 72 -7.78 4.51 -12.26
N GLU A 73 -9.06 4.27 -12.54
CA GLU A 73 -9.81 3.20 -11.84
C GLU A 73 -9.22 1.82 -12.11
N GLU A 74 -8.72 1.56 -13.33
CA GLU A 74 -7.99 0.33 -13.62
C GLU A 74 -6.71 0.21 -12.78
N ALA A 75 -5.93 1.28 -12.66
CA ALA A 75 -4.71 1.29 -11.85
C ALA A 75 -5.00 1.03 -10.37
N GLU A 76 -6.07 1.62 -9.82
CA GLU A 76 -6.53 1.37 -8.45
C GLU A 76 -6.92 -0.09 -8.24
N GLN A 77 -7.67 -0.67 -9.19
CA GLN A 77 -8.07 -2.08 -9.11
C GLN A 77 -6.87 -3.03 -9.08
N ILE A 78 -5.86 -2.79 -9.91
CA ILE A 78 -4.65 -3.63 -9.98
C ILE A 78 -3.80 -3.46 -8.72
N SER A 79 -3.63 -2.23 -8.23
CA SER A 79 -2.92 -1.97 -6.97
C SER A 79 -3.53 -2.74 -5.79
N LYS A 80 -4.87 -2.81 -5.71
CA LYS A 80 -5.58 -3.58 -4.67
C LYS A 80 -5.35 -5.09 -4.72
N GLN A 81 -4.91 -5.61 -5.86
CA GLN A 81 -4.60 -7.03 -6.03
C GLN A 81 -3.15 -7.37 -5.65
N ASN A 82 -2.41 -6.42 -5.05
CA ASN A 82 -0.98 -6.57 -4.74
C ASN A 82 -0.13 -6.95 -5.96
N ARG A 83 -0.45 -6.35 -7.11
CA ARG A 83 0.32 -6.44 -8.35
C ARG A 83 1.05 -5.12 -8.57
N GLN A 84 2.05 -4.84 -7.72
CA GLN A 84 2.67 -3.51 -7.62
C GLN A 84 3.31 -3.08 -8.96
N GLU A 85 4.03 -3.96 -9.64
CA GLU A 85 4.69 -3.67 -10.91
C GLU A 85 3.67 -3.30 -12.00
N ASP A 86 2.59 -4.09 -12.12
CA ASP A 86 1.52 -3.81 -13.08
C ASP A 86 0.79 -2.50 -12.74
N ALA A 87 0.56 -2.24 -11.45
CA ALA A 87 -0.07 -1.01 -10.98
C ALA A 87 0.79 0.22 -11.33
N ILE A 88 2.11 0.15 -11.15
CA ILE A 88 3.05 1.21 -11.52
C ILE A 88 2.93 1.54 -13.00
N GLU A 89 2.94 0.55 -13.87
CA GLU A 89 2.81 0.78 -15.32
C GLU A 89 1.46 1.41 -15.68
N ARG A 90 0.37 0.98 -15.05
CA ARG A 90 -0.94 1.62 -15.25
C ARG A 90 -1.01 3.04 -14.72
N TYR A 91 -0.40 3.34 -13.57
CA TYR A 91 -0.33 4.72 -13.08
C TYR A 91 0.54 5.61 -13.98
N LYS A 92 1.65 5.09 -14.54
CA LYS A 92 2.46 5.82 -15.54
C LYS A 92 1.63 6.16 -16.77
N ALA A 93 0.91 5.18 -17.33
CA ALA A 93 0.03 5.39 -18.47
C ALA A 93 -1.09 6.42 -18.16
N THR A 94 -1.70 6.31 -16.98
CA THR A 94 -2.73 7.24 -16.50
C THR A 94 -2.18 8.66 -16.34
N ARG A 95 -0.97 8.81 -15.79
CA ARG A 95 -0.28 10.10 -15.66
C ARG A 95 -0.09 10.76 -17.02
N ILE A 96 0.41 10.01 -18.01
CA ILE A 96 0.57 10.48 -19.40
C ILE A 96 -0.78 10.88 -20.02
N ALA A 97 -1.85 10.13 -19.74
CA ALA A 97 -3.18 10.47 -20.23
C ALA A 97 -3.70 11.80 -19.64
N PHE A 98 -3.48 12.05 -18.35
CA PHE A 98 -3.82 13.34 -17.74
C PHE A 98 -2.94 14.49 -18.25
N GLU A 99 -1.66 14.25 -18.51
CA GLU A 99 -0.76 15.23 -19.12
C GLU A 99 -1.26 15.66 -20.51
N LYS A 100 -1.56 14.71 -21.39
CA LYS A 100 -2.16 14.98 -22.71
C LYS A 100 -3.51 15.70 -22.58
N THR A 101 -4.32 15.34 -21.59
CA THR A 101 -5.59 16.02 -21.32
C THR A 101 -5.37 17.49 -20.97
N ILE A 102 -4.35 17.81 -20.17
CA ILE A 102 -4.02 19.20 -19.80
C ILE A 102 -3.64 20.02 -21.04
N GLU A 103 -2.89 19.44 -21.98
CA GLU A 103 -2.54 20.08 -23.26
C GLU A 103 -3.77 20.34 -24.13
N ILE A 104 -4.66 19.34 -24.28
CA ILE A 104 -5.91 19.47 -25.04
C ILE A 104 -6.79 20.55 -24.44
N LEU A 105 -6.97 20.56 -23.12
CA LEU A 105 -7.73 21.59 -22.41
C LEU A 105 -7.09 22.98 -22.56
N ALA A 106 -5.76 23.07 -22.56
CA ALA A 106 -5.08 24.35 -22.77
C ALA A 106 -5.31 24.91 -24.17
N ASN A 107 -5.40 24.06 -25.20
CA ASN A 107 -5.74 24.49 -26.55
C ASN A 107 -7.22 24.89 -26.65
N ALA A 108 -8.14 24.08 -26.11
CA ALA A 108 -9.56 24.41 -26.07
C ALA A 108 -9.83 25.75 -25.35
N PHE A 109 -9.07 26.05 -24.29
CA PHE A 109 -9.16 27.34 -23.58
C PHE A 109 -8.75 28.54 -24.45
N LYS A 110 -7.81 28.37 -25.37
CA LYS A 110 -7.39 29.46 -26.29
C LYS A 110 -8.44 29.72 -27.38
N GLU A 111 -9.17 28.68 -27.76
CA GLU A 111 -10.16 28.73 -28.84
C GLU A 111 -11.54 29.19 -28.38
N THR A 112 -11.90 28.95 -27.11
CA THR A 112 -13.21 29.36 -26.59
C THR A 112 -13.33 30.88 -26.47
N LYS A 113 -14.50 31.38 -26.86
CA LYS A 113 -14.91 32.78 -26.70
C LYS A 113 -15.96 32.94 -25.58
N GLU A 114 -16.45 31.84 -25.03
CA GLU A 114 -17.50 31.83 -24.01
C GLU A 114 -16.88 31.77 -22.62
N LYS A 115 -17.12 32.81 -21.81
CA LYS A 115 -16.53 32.93 -20.46
C LYS A 115 -16.80 31.70 -19.58
N LEU A 116 -18.04 31.21 -19.57
CA LEU A 116 -18.44 30.08 -18.73
C LEU A 116 -17.75 28.77 -19.16
N GLU A 117 -17.58 28.56 -20.47
CA GLU A 117 -16.85 27.41 -21.00
C GLU A 117 -15.36 27.49 -20.64
N GLY A 118 -14.74 28.67 -20.80
CA GLY A 118 -13.36 28.92 -20.36
C GLY A 118 -13.15 28.64 -18.87
N GLU A 119 -14.07 29.07 -18.00
CA GLU A 119 -14.02 28.77 -16.56
C GLU A 119 -14.09 27.26 -16.27
N ASN A 120 -14.93 26.53 -17.00
CA ASN A 120 -15.03 25.06 -16.87
C ASN A 120 -13.77 24.35 -17.34
N ILE A 121 -13.21 24.75 -18.48
CA ILE A 121 -11.96 24.19 -19.02
C ILE A 121 -10.81 24.41 -18.02
N GLU A 122 -10.69 25.61 -17.47
CA GLU A 122 -9.65 25.93 -16.49
C GLU A 122 -9.81 25.09 -15.20
N LYS A 123 -11.05 24.86 -14.76
CA LYS A 123 -11.35 23.98 -13.63
C LYS A 123 -10.92 22.54 -13.93
N LEU A 124 -11.28 21.99 -15.08
CA LEU A 124 -10.87 20.64 -15.49
C LEU A 124 -9.35 20.51 -15.56
N LYS A 125 -8.66 21.51 -16.12
CA LYS A 125 -7.19 21.53 -16.20
C LYS A 125 -6.53 21.46 -14.82
N LYS A 126 -7.04 22.23 -13.86
CA LYS A 126 -6.56 22.22 -12.46
C LYS A 126 -6.77 20.85 -11.80
N VAL A 127 -7.92 20.23 -11.99
CA VAL A 127 -8.22 18.90 -11.42
C VAL A 127 -7.42 17.81 -12.12
N ALA A 128 -7.23 17.87 -13.45
CA ALA A 128 -6.38 16.95 -14.20
C ALA A 128 -4.93 16.98 -13.68
N LYS A 129 -4.38 18.18 -13.43
CA LYS A 129 -3.04 18.32 -12.83
C LYS A 129 -2.95 17.73 -11.43
N LEU A 130 -4.03 17.86 -10.64
CA LEU A 130 -4.11 17.24 -9.32
C LEU A 130 -4.09 15.70 -9.40
N ARG A 131 -4.83 15.13 -10.35
CA ARG A 131 -4.89 13.67 -10.59
C ARG A 131 -3.58 13.12 -11.17
N MET A 132 -2.92 13.88 -12.03
CA MET A 132 -1.58 13.57 -12.51
C MET A 132 -0.58 13.45 -11.34
N ASN A 133 -0.60 14.42 -10.40
CA ASN A 133 0.24 14.36 -9.21
C ASN A 133 -0.13 13.20 -8.27
N TYR A 134 -1.43 12.90 -8.13
CA TYR A 134 -1.88 11.72 -7.40
C TYR A 134 -1.31 10.42 -7.99
N CYS A 135 -1.27 10.29 -9.33
CA CYS A 135 -0.66 9.14 -9.99
C CYS A 135 0.84 9.05 -9.69
N SER A 136 1.57 10.17 -9.71
CA SER A 136 2.98 10.20 -9.32
C SER A 136 3.20 9.73 -7.89
N ALA A 137 2.37 10.19 -6.95
CA ALA A 137 2.44 9.76 -5.56
C ALA A 137 2.17 8.25 -5.40
N ARG A 138 1.20 7.70 -6.15
CA ARG A 138 0.94 6.26 -6.16
C ARG A 138 2.10 5.46 -6.77
N ILE A 139 2.76 5.96 -7.81
CA ILE A 139 3.96 5.31 -8.37
C ILE A 139 5.06 5.21 -7.32
N ASP A 140 5.36 6.31 -6.60
CA ASP A 140 6.37 6.29 -5.54
C ASP A 140 5.97 5.34 -4.40
N LEU A 141 4.69 5.32 -4.01
CA LEU A 141 4.18 4.41 -2.98
C LEU A 141 4.36 2.94 -3.37
N GLU A 142 3.98 2.53 -4.58
CA GLU A 142 4.14 1.13 -4.99
C GLU A 142 5.62 0.73 -5.15
N ASN A 143 6.46 1.65 -5.65
CA ASN A 143 7.92 1.42 -5.70
C ASN A 143 8.49 1.21 -4.29
N ALA A 144 8.08 2.03 -3.31
CA ALA A 144 8.53 1.91 -1.93
C ALA A 144 8.18 0.53 -1.35
N ARG A 145 6.96 0.03 -1.60
CA ARG A 145 6.53 -1.31 -1.16
C ARG A 145 7.36 -2.43 -1.77
N ILE A 146 7.73 -2.32 -3.05
CA ILE A 146 8.62 -3.29 -3.70
C ILE A 146 10.01 -3.26 -3.05
N LEU A 147 10.57 -2.06 -2.85
CA LEU A 147 11.89 -1.87 -2.25
C LEU A 147 11.95 -2.40 -0.80
N GLY A 148 10.92 -2.13 0.00
CA GLY A 148 10.83 -2.63 1.38
C GLY A 148 10.83 -4.16 1.44
N LYS A 149 10.08 -4.84 0.56
CA LYS A 149 10.09 -6.31 0.42
C LYS A 149 11.42 -6.89 -0.07
N GLN A 150 12.29 -6.07 -0.64
CA GLN A 150 13.63 -6.44 -1.07
C GLN A 150 14.69 -6.14 0.02
N GLY A 151 14.29 -5.60 1.17
CA GLY A 151 15.20 -5.15 2.24
C GLY A 151 15.96 -3.86 1.90
N LYS A 152 15.55 -3.12 0.86
CA LYS A 152 16.18 -1.86 0.46
C LYS A 152 15.59 -0.69 1.26
N HIS A 153 15.72 -0.76 2.57
CA HIS A 153 15.00 0.07 3.53
C HIS A 153 15.21 1.59 3.33
N LEU A 154 16.45 2.05 3.05
CA LEU A 154 16.71 3.48 2.80
C LEU A 154 16.03 3.99 1.53
N GLU A 155 16.16 3.25 0.42
CA GLU A 155 15.51 3.60 -0.85
C GLU A 155 13.97 3.58 -0.70
N ALA A 156 13.44 2.61 0.06
CA ALA A 156 12.01 2.53 0.37
C ALA A 156 11.54 3.74 1.17
N ALA A 157 12.27 4.12 2.23
CA ALA A 157 11.97 5.27 3.08
C ALA A 157 11.93 6.58 2.27
N GLU A 158 12.92 6.81 1.39
CA GLU A 158 12.95 7.99 0.51
C GLU A 158 11.71 8.06 -0.40
N LYS A 159 11.28 6.91 -0.93
CA LYS A 159 10.09 6.82 -1.79
C LYS A 159 8.79 7.04 -1.01
N PHE A 160 8.67 6.48 0.19
CA PHE A 160 7.54 6.77 1.08
C PHE A 160 7.48 8.25 1.46
N ALA A 161 8.61 8.88 1.76
CA ALA A 161 8.71 10.32 2.06
C ALA A 161 8.26 11.18 0.87
N SER A 162 8.72 10.84 -0.35
CA SER A 162 8.31 11.50 -1.60
C SER A 162 6.78 11.38 -1.80
N ALA A 163 6.23 10.17 -1.68
CA ALA A 163 4.80 9.92 -1.81
C ALA A 163 4.00 10.72 -0.78
N ALA A 164 4.43 10.73 0.49
CA ALA A 164 3.79 11.49 1.56
C ALA A 164 3.72 12.99 1.24
N SER A 165 4.85 13.59 0.82
CA SER A 165 4.91 15.01 0.44
C SER A 165 3.93 15.35 -0.69
N GLN A 166 3.87 14.48 -1.72
CA GLN A 166 2.96 14.67 -2.84
C GLN A 166 1.49 14.52 -2.42
N PHE A 167 1.15 13.50 -1.62
CA PHE A 167 -0.22 13.34 -1.10
C PHE A 167 -0.64 14.52 -0.25
N ARG A 168 0.21 15.01 0.65
CA ARG A 168 -0.07 16.20 1.47
C ARG A 168 -0.39 17.42 0.61
N HIS A 169 0.41 17.66 -0.44
CA HIS A 169 0.13 18.74 -1.37
C HIS A 169 -1.20 18.55 -2.10
N VAL A 170 -1.56 17.31 -2.48
CA VAL A 170 -2.87 16.99 -3.05
C VAL A 170 -4.00 17.28 -2.05
N CYS A 171 -3.88 16.86 -0.79
CA CYS A 171 -4.88 17.06 0.28
C CYS A 171 -5.26 18.54 0.46
N THR A 172 -4.27 19.44 0.52
CA THR A 172 -4.50 20.87 0.77
C THR A 172 -5.39 21.56 -0.26
N ARG A 173 -5.59 20.94 -1.43
CA ARG A 173 -6.39 21.47 -2.53
C ARG A 173 -7.83 20.93 -2.57
N TYR A 174 -8.16 19.91 -1.75
CA TYR A 174 -9.52 19.40 -1.65
C TYR A 174 -10.36 20.24 -0.68
N LYS A 175 -11.53 20.69 -1.18
CA LYS A 175 -12.50 21.44 -0.37
C LYS A 175 -13.48 20.54 0.38
N ILE A 176 -13.65 19.30 -0.05
CA ILE A 176 -14.57 18.33 0.57
C ILE A 176 -13.84 17.68 1.74
N GLU A 177 -14.32 17.91 2.96
CA GLU A 177 -13.66 17.46 4.20
C GLU A 177 -13.44 15.94 4.23
N ARG A 178 -14.43 15.16 3.80
CA ARG A 178 -14.33 13.70 3.78
C ARG A 178 -13.19 13.21 2.87
N GLU A 179 -13.15 13.70 1.63
CA GLU A 179 -12.11 13.33 0.66
C GLU A 179 -10.73 13.80 1.12
N ARG A 180 -10.69 14.96 1.80
CA ARG A 180 -9.46 15.47 2.43
C ARG A 180 -8.97 14.52 3.52
N LYS A 181 -9.85 14.04 4.40
CA LYS A 181 -9.51 13.10 5.49
C LYS A 181 -8.98 11.76 4.97
N GLU A 182 -9.57 11.24 3.90
CA GLU A 182 -9.09 9.98 3.29
C GLU A 182 -7.68 10.14 2.70
N LEU A 183 -7.39 11.25 2.01
CA LEU A 183 -6.04 11.53 1.51
C LEU A 183 -5.05 11.86 2.64
N GLU A 184 -5.51 12.52 3.69
CA GLU A 184 -4.72 12.78 4.91
C GLU A 184 -4.34 11.48 5.60
N ALA A 185 -5.24 10.50 5.68
CA ALA A 185 -4.94 9.15 6.17
C ALA A 185 -3.83 8.48 5.33
N VAL A 186 -3.87 8.62 4.00
CA VAL A 186 -2.81 8.09 3.11
C VAL A 186 -1.47 8.79 3.34
N TYR A 187 -1.48 10.10 3.61
CA TYR A 187 -0.26 10.83 4.01
C TYR A 187 0.36 10.24 5.28
N TYR A 188 -0.44 10.05 6.34
CA TYR A 188 0.03 9.44 7.58
C TYR A 188 0.53 8.01 7.36
N LEU A 189 -0.15 7.24 6.52
CA LEU A 189 0.25 5.88 6.16
C LEU A 189 1.64 5.84 5.51
N CYS A 190 1.92 6.76 4.58
CA CYS A 190 3.23 6.87 3.93
C CYS A 190 4.32 7.28 4.94
N ARG A 191 4.03 8.25 5.83
CA ARG A 191 4.97 8.66 6.88
C ARG A 191 5.26 7.54 7.89
N ALA A 192 4.25 6.76 8.22
CA ALA A 192 4.39 5.62 9.12
C ALA A 192 5.30 4.54 8.50
N TRP A 193 5.10 4.20 7.22
CA TRP A 193 5.99 3.28 6.51
C TRP A 193 7.41 3.83 6.36
N GLU A 194 7.59 5.11 6.05
CA GLU A 194 8.92 5.75 6.05
C GLU A 194 9.63 5.54 7.40
N SER A 195 8.96 5.86 8.51
CA SER A 195 9.51 5.70 9.86
C SER A 195 9.85 4.24 10.16
N MET A 196 8.99 3.32 9.74
CA MET A 196 9.20 1.88 9.91
C MET A 196 10.42 1.38 9.12
N GLU A 197 10.58 1.79 7.86
CA GLU A 197 11.73 1.38 7.05
C GLU A 197 13.05 1.94 7.63
N LEU A 198 13.04 3.18 8.14
CA LEU A 198 14.20 3.73 8.86
C LEU A 198 14.49 2.95 10.15
N ALA A 199 13.44 2.54 10.88
CA ALA A 199 13.58 1.73 12.09
C ALA A 199 14.22 0.36 11.78
N GLU A 200 13.78 -0.32 10.72
CA GLU A 200 14.37 -1.58 10.25
C GLU A 200 15.84 -1.39 9.82
N LYS A 201 16.18 -0.25 9.21
CA LYS A 201 17.54 0.00 8.76
C LYS A 201 18.53 0.26 9.90
N TYR A 202 18.09 1.00 10.91
CA TYR A 202 18.95 1.51 11.99
C TYR A 202 18.75 0.77 13.31
N GLU A 203 17.81 -0.17 13.37
CA GLU A 203 17.46 -0.94 14.57
C GLU A 203 17.10 -0.01 15.74
N GLU A 204 16.28 1.01 15.47
CA GLU A 204 15.88 2.04 16.44
C GLU A 204 14.45 1.81 16.97
N PRO A 205 14.27 1.33 18.24
CA PRO A 205 12.95 1.06 18.81
C PRO A 205 12.01 2.27 18.79
N GLU A 206 12.54 3.47 19.03
CA GLU A 206 11.77 4.72 19.10
C GLU A 206 11.11 5.04 17.76
N ARG A 207 11.75 4.69 16.63
CA ARG A 207 11.18 4.89 15.29
C ARG A 207 10.04 3.91 14.99
N PHE A 208 10.09 2.69 15.54
CA PHE A 208 8.94 1.79 15.48
C PHE A 208 7.76 2.34 16.29
N THR A 209 8.03 2.98 17.43
CA THR A 209 7.00 3.66 18.22
C THR A 209 6.37 4.83 17.45
N GLU A 210 7.20 5.66 16.80
CA GLU A 210 6.73 6.74 15.92
C GLU A 210 5.85 6.19 14.78
N ALA A 211 6.32 5.15 14.09
CA ALA A 211 5.57 4.48 13.03
C ALA A 211 4.21 3.95 13.55
N ALA A 212 4.20 3.32 14.72
CA ALA A 212 2.98 2.79 15.33
C ALA A 212 1.93 3.87 15.58
N ASN A 213 2.35 5.03 16.10
CA ASN A 213 1.47 6.16 16.35
C ASN A 213 0.90 6.73 15.05
N LEU A 214 1.75 6.92 14.03
CA LEU A 214 1.33 7.41 12.72
C LEU A 214 0.34 6.45 12.03
N PHE A 215 0.54 5.13 12.18
CA PHE A 215 -0.42 4.14 11.70
C PHE A 215 -1.76 4.20 12.45
N ALA A 216 -1.73 4.44 13.77
CA ALA A 216 -2.95 4.60 14.55
C ALA A 216 -3.72 5.86 14.11
N ASP A 217 -3.03 6.97 13.86
CA ASP A 217 -3.62 8.21 13.32
C ASP A 217 -4.27 7.97 11.95
N ALA A 218 -3.58 7.27 11.04
CA ALA A 218 -4.14 6.88 9.75
C ALA A 218 -5.42 6.04 9.91
N SER A 219 -5.41 5.05 10.82
CA SER A 219 -6.57 4.20 11.12
C SER A 219 -7.78 5.02 11.61
N ASN A 220 -7.55 6.01 12.46
CA ASN A 220 -8.61 6.88 12.98
C ASN A 220 -9.26 7.75 11.89
N LEU A 221 -8.49 8.10 10.84
CA LEU A 221 -8.95 8.95 9.76
C LEU A 221 -9.66 8.19 8.63
N PHE A 222 -9.30 6.93 8.37
CA PHE A 222 -9.98 6.15 7.33
C PHE A 222 -11.47 6.01 7.62
N THR A 223 -12.32 6.03 6.59
CA THR A 223 -13.73 5.65 6.72
C THR A 223 -13.98 4.21 6.26
N ASP A 224 -13.09 3.69 5.42
CA ASP A 224 -13.10 2.31 4.93
C ASP A 224 -12.62 1.34 6.01
N SER A 225 -13.41 0.31 6.29
CA SER A 225 -13.10 -0.66 7.35
C SER A 225 -11.84 -1.49 7.05
N LYS A 226 -11.54 -1.80 5.78
CA LYS A 226 -10.36 -2.59 5.43
C LYS A 226 -9.10 -1.77 5.69
N LEU A 227 -9.05 -0.53 5.23
CA LEU A 227 -7.88 0.34 5.46
C LEU A 227 -7.68 0.65 6.94
N LYS A 228 -8.75 0.77 7.74
CA LYS A 228 -8.63 0.80 9.20
C LYS A 228 -7.93 -0.42 9.77
N TRP A 229 -8.34 -1.61 9.35
CA TRP A 229 -7.73 -2.86 9.82
C TRP A 229 -6.28 -3.01 9.36
N LEU A 230 -5.94 -2.57 8.14
CA LEU A 230 -4.57 -2.51 7.66
C LEU A 230 -3.71 -1.60 8.55
N SER A 231 -4.14 -0.35 8.75
CA SER A 231 -3.40 0.62 9.56
C SER A 231 -3.31 0.20 11.03
N SER A 232 -4.38 -0.32 11.61
CA SER A 232 -4.36 -0.87 12.97
C SER A 232 -3.42 -2.08 13.08
N GLY A 233 -3.38 -2.94 12.07
CA GLY A 233 -2.46 -4.09 12.02
C GLY A 233 -1.01 -3.63 11.98
N ASN A 234 -0.68 -2.68 11.10
CA ASN A 234 0.66 -2.10 11.02
C ASN A 234 1.06 -1.42 12.33
N SER A 235 0.13 -0.70 12.99
CA SER A 235 0.40 -0.05 14.28
C SER A 235 0.82 -1.07 15.34
N ILE A 236 0.03 -2.14 15.50
CA ILE A 236 0.32 -3.22 16.46
C ILE A 236 1.61 -3.97 16.08
N TYR A 237 1.85 -4.16 14.78
CA TYR A 237 3.06 -4.80 14.27
C TYR A 237 4.31 -3.98 14.62
N CYS A 238 4.29 -2.67 14.40
CA CYS A 238 5.40 -1.78 14.77
C CYS A 238 5.64 -1.78 16.29
N GLN A 239 4.59 -1.77 17.12
CA GLN A 239 4.76 -1.92 18.56
C GLN A 239 5.40 -3.27 18.93
N ALA A 240 5.07 -4.35 18.21
CA ALA A 240 5.74 -5.63 18.42
C ALA A 240 7.22 -5.57 18.05
N LEU A 241 7.58 -4.89 16.97
CA LEU A 241 8.98 -4.70 16.57
C LEU A 241 9.77 -3.78 17.49
N GLU A 242 9.13 -2.79 18.12
CA GLU A 242 9.76 -2.02 19.21
C GLU A 242 10.20 -2.96 20.35
N TYR A 243 9.29 -3.82 20.83
CA TYR A 243 9.63 -4.83 21.84
C TYR A 243 10.64 -5.86 21.32
N GLY A 244 10.57 -6.22 20.04
CA GLY A 244 11.50 -7.13 19.37
C GLY A 244 12.92 -6.58 19.35
N CYS A 245 13.09 -5.31 18.99
CA CYS A 245 14.39 -4.65 19.01
C CYS A 245 14.96 -4.54 20.43
N LYS A 246 14.12 -4.23 21.43
CA LYS A 246 14.51 -4.28 22.85
C LYS A 246 14.90 -5.70 23.29
N PHE A 247 14.20 -6.71 22.78
CA PHE A 247 14.52 -8.11 23.05
C PHE A 247 15.89 -8.47 22.47
N ASP A 248 16.18 -8.10 21.22
CA ASP A 248 17.45 -8.39 20.56
C ASP A 248 18.62 -7.67 21.24
N ASN A 249 18.44 -6.40 21.61
CA ASN A 249 19.46 -5.58 22.28
C ASN A 249 19.74 -5.98 23.74
N SER A 250 18.84 -6.73 24.38
CA SER A 250 19.05 -7.20 25.76
C SER A 250 19.99 -8.39 25.80
N ILE A 251 20.95 -8.40 26.73
CA ILE A 251 21.75 -9.59 27.07
C ILE A 251 21.14 -10.41 28.21
N GLU A 252 20.25 -9.80 29.01
CA GLU A 252 19.66 -10.44 30.18
C GLU A 252 18.51 -11.37 29.79
N LEU A 253 18.61 -12.64 30.21
CA LEU A 253 17.60 -13.66 29.93
C LEU A 253 16.24 -13.31 30.55
N ASP A 254 16.22 -12.78 31.76
CA ASP A 254 14.98 -12.38 32.44
C ASP A 254 14.23 -11.31 31.64
N THR A 255 14.94 -10.29 31.16
CA THR A 255 14.39 -9.25 30.30
C THR A 255 13.85 -9.83 28.99
N LYS A 256 14.61 -10.72 28.34
CA LYS A 256 14.14 -11.44 27.13
C LYS A 256 12.88 -12.27 27.38
N SER A 257 12.80 -12.96 28.53
CA SER A 257 11.65 -13.78 28.92
C SER A 257 10.37 -12.97 29.13
N GLN A 258 10.49 -11.71 29.55
CA GLN A 258 9.35 -10.79 29.72
C GLN A 258 8.91 -10.15 28.40
N LEU A 259 9.85 -9.91 27.48
CA LEU A 259 9.58 -9.27 26.19
C LEU A 259 9.00 -10.24 25.16
N TYR A 260 9.53 -11.47 25.07
CA TYR A 260 9.11 -12.45 24.08
C TYR A 260 7.58 -12.70 24.03
N PRO A 261 6.87 -12.94 25.16
CA PRO A 261 5.43 -13.14 25.14
C PRO A 261 4.64 -11.93 24.63
N LYS A 262 5.16 -10.71 24.86
CA LYS A 262 4.55 -9.46 24.37
C LYS A 262 4.66 -9.39 22.85
N VAL A 263 5.87 -9.57 22.32
CA VAL A 263 6.15 -9.58 20.87
C VAL A 263 5.21 -10.57 20.17
N LYS A 264 5.18 -11.82 20.63
CA LYS A 264 4.35 -12.88 20.08
C LYS A 264 2.85 -12.55 20.09
N THR A 265 2.35 -12.07 21.23
CA THR A 265 0.93 -11.73 21.37
C THR A 265 0.54 -10.59 20.43
N MET A 266 1.40 -9.59 20.27
CA MET A 266 1.12 -8.44 19.42
C MET A 266 1.19 -8.81 17.94
N LEU A 267 2.18 -9.59 17.51
CA LEU A 267 2.26 -10.07 16.13
C LEU A 267 1.04 -10.90 15.72
N ARG A 268 0.53 -11.75 16.61
CA ARG A 268 -0.71 -12.50 16.36
C ARG A 268 -1.93 -11.59 16.24
N LYS A 269 -2.04 -10.57 17.09
CA LYS A 269 -3.10 -9.55 16.98
C LYS A 269 -2.99 -8.74 15.69
N ALA A 270 -1.78 -8.41 15.25
CA ALA A 270 -1.55 -7.75 13.98
C ALA A 270 -2.02 -8.64 12.81
N ALA A 271 -1.67 -9.93 12.84
CA ALA A 271 -2.14 -10.90 11.85
C ALA A 271 -3.68 -10.98 11.78
N ASP A 272 -4.35 -11.04 12.94
CA ASP A 272 -5.81 -11.05 13.00
C ASP A 272 -6.43 -9.75 12.46
N SER A 273 -5.80 -8.60 12.73
CA SER A 273 -6.21 -7.33 12.15
C SER A 273 -6.11 -7.37 10.63
N TYR A 274 -4.98 -7.83 10.08
CA TYR A 274 -4.83 -7.95 8.62
C TYR A 274 -5.87 -8.88 7.99
N ARG A 275 -6.17 -10.04 8.59
CA ARG A 275 -7.23 -10.95 8.12
C ARG A 275 -8.60 -10.29 8.12
N LYS A 276 -8.95 -9.53 9.16
CA LYS A 276 -10.21 -8.76 9.20
C LYS A 276 -10.31 -7.73 8.07
N GLY A 277 -9.17 -7.20 7.63
CA GLY A 277 -9.08 -6.32 6.47
C GLY A 277 -9.01 -7.05 5.12
N GLY A 278 -8.83 -8.38 5.11
CA GLY A 278 -8.62 -9.19 3.90
C GLY A 278 -7.18 -9.13 3.35
N PHE A 279 -6.20 -8.79 4.17
CA PHE A 279 -4.79 -8.66 3.79
C PHE A 279 -3.98 -9.91 4.17
N GLU A 280 -4.23 -11.05 3.51
CA GLU A 280 -3.59 -12.33 3.85
C GLU A 280 -2.06 -12.28 3.84
N SER A 281 -1.45 -11.67 2.81
CA SER A 281 0.01 -11.50 2.76
C SER A 281 0.57 -10.69 3.95
N GLY A 282 -0.20 -9.75 4.50
CA GLY A 282 0.19 -9.03 5.72
C GLY A 282 0.06 -9.90 6.97
N ALA A 283 -0.97 -10.75 7.02
CA ALA A 283 -1.14 -11.72 8.10
C ALA A 283 -0.02 -12.77 8.11
N ASP A 284 0.35 -13.28 6.94
CA ASP A 284 1.46 -14.23 6.78
C ASP A 284 2.79 -13.60 7.19
N TRP A 285 3.03 -12.33 6.83
CA TRP A 285 4.20 -11.59 7.28
C TRP A 285 4.27 -11.47 8.80
N ALA A 286 3.16 -11.08 9.45
CA ALA A 286 3.11 -10.97 10.90
C ALA A 286 3.31 -12.31 11.61
N LEU A 287 2.73 -13.39 11.06
CA LEU A 287 2.96 -14.73 11.56
C LEU A 287 4.40 -15.20 11.33
N ALA A 288 5.00 -14.93 10.17
CA ALA A 288 6.39 -15.27 9.88
C ALA A 288 7.33 -14.65 10.91
N THR A 289 7.14 -13.37 11.23
CA THR A 289 7.88 -12.68 12.29
C THR A 289 7.63 -13.33 13.65
N SER A 290 6.38 -13.69 13.99
CA SER A 290 6.09 -14.35 15.26
C SER A 290 6.76 -15.72 15.36
N THR A 291 6.77 -16.48 14.27
CA THR A 291 7.39 -17.80 14.17
C THR A 291 8.91 -17.69 14.26
N HIS A 292 9.50 -16.64 13.67
CA HIS A 292 10.91 -16.34 13.81
C HIS A 292 11.30 -16.06 15.28
N PHE A 293 10.51 -15.25 16.01
CA PHE A 293 10.73 -15.08 17.45
C PHE A 293 10.54 -16.37 18.25
N ASP A 294 9.61 -17.25 17.84
CA ASP A 294 9.49 -18.58 18.44
C ASP A 294 10.77 -19.39 18.24
N ALA A 295 11.38 -19.36 17.05
CA ALA A 295 12.67 -19.99 16.81
C ALA A 295 13.77 -19.40 17.71
N THR A 296 13.96 -18.08 17.67
CA THR A 296 15.00 -17.37 18.44
C THR A 296 14.90 -17.68 19.92
N TRP A 297 13.69 -17.72 20.48
CA TRP A 297 13.48 -18.07 21.89
C TRP A 297 13.91 -19.50 22.21
N HIS A 298 13.66 -20.48 21.33
CA HIS A 298 14.10 -21.86 21.55
C HIS A 298 15.63 -21.99 21.46
N LEU A 299 16.26 -21.27 20.55
CA LEU A 299 17.73 -21.27 20.42
C LEU A 299 18.40 -20.68 21.66
N ILE A 300 17.91 -19.55 22.17
CA ILE A 300 18.41 -18.94 23.42
C ILE A 300 18.28 -19.93 24.59
N ARG A 301 17.15 -20.64 24.68
CA ARG A 301 16.97 -21.65 25.74
C ARG A 301 17.89 -22.87 25.55
N ALA A 302 18.23 -23.22 24.32
CA ALA A 302 19.17 -24.30 24.02
C ALA A 302 20.60 -23.95 24.47
N ASP A 303 21.00 -22.68 24.38
CA ASP A 303 22.32 -22.21 24.82
C ASP A 303 22.51 -22.34 26.34
N GLU A 304 21.44 -22.14 27.10
CA GLU A 304 21.43 -22.26 28.57
C GLU A 304 21.22 -23.69 29.07
N GLU A 305 20.88 -24.64 28.18
CA GLU A 305 20.56 -26.02 28.57
C GLU A 305 21.82 -26.89 28.66
N LEU A 306 22.04 -27.47 29.84
CA LEU A 306 23.20 -28.31 30.13
C LEU A 306 22.98 -29.77 29.73
N ASP A 307 21.73 -30.24 29.72
CA ASP A 307 21.40 -31.58 29.25
C ASP A 307 21.47 -31.61 27.71
N ILE A 308 22.46 -32.34 27.19
CA ILE A 308 22.74 -32.43 25.75
C ILE A 308 21.53 -32.96 24.96
N ASN A 309 20.72 -33.85 25.52
CA ASN A 309 19.52 -34.34 24.83
C ASN A 309 18.46 -33.24 24.73
N LYS A 310 18.20 -32.54 25.84
CA LYS A 310 17.23 -31.43 25.85
C LYS A 310 17.70 -30.26 24.98
N LYS A 311 18.99 -29.94 25.00
CA LYS A 311 19.61 -28.96 24.10
C LYS A 311 19.36 -29.36 22.64
N GLY A 312 19.64 -30.61 22.29
CA GLY A 312 19.38 -31.15 20.95
C GLY A 312 17.91 -31.07 20.52
N ASP A 313 16.97 -31.31 21.44
CA ASP A 313 15.54 -31.17 21.15
C ASP A 313 15.12 -29.71 20.93
N MET A 314 15.65 -28.77 21.73
CA MET A 314 15.37 -27.34 21.57
C MET A 314 15.92 -26.80 20.25
N LEU A 315 17.14 -27.19 19.85
CA LEU A 315 17.72 -26.82 18.55
C LEU A 315 16.83 -27.29 17.39
N LYS A 316 16.40 -28.56 17.40
CA LYS A 316 15.48 -29.11 16.38
C LYS A 316 14.17 -28.36 16.29
N ILE A 317 13.59 -27.98 17.44
CA ILE A 317 12.36 -27.18 17.46
C ILE A 317 12.62 -25.80 16.86
N GLY A 318 13.73 -25.16 17.23
CA GLY A 318 14.18 -23.89 16.66
C GLY A 318 14.33 -23.95 15.14
N SER A 319 15.04 -24.95 14.62
CA SER A 319 15.22 -25.17 13.18
C SER A 319 13.90 -25.30 12.43
N ARG A 320 12.95 -26.10 12.93
CA ARG A 320 11.61 -26.22 12.33
C ARG A 320 10.85 -24.90 12.30
N TYR A 321 10.98 -24.08 13.33
CA TYR A 321 10.38 -22.75 13.31
C TYR A 321 11.07 -21.82 12.31
N LEU A 322 12.40 -21.88 12.15
CA LEU A 322 13.10 -21.12 11.10
C LEU A 322 12.66 -21.55 9.70
N GLU A 323 12.53 -22.86 9.45
CA GLU A 323 11.99 -23.39 8.18
C GLU A 323 10.59 -22.82 7.88
N SER A 324 9.69 -22.92 8.87
CA SER A 324 8.32 -22.40 8.74
C SER A 324 8.28 -20.88 8.56
N ALA A 325 9.11 -20.14 9.28
CA ALA A 325 9.22 -18.69 9.12
C ALA A 325 9.71 -18.32 7.71
N ALA A 326 10.72 -19.03 7.19
CA ALA A 326 11.22 -18.81 5.82
C ALA A 326 10.14 -19.08 4.76
N GLU A 327 9.34 -20.14 4.92
CA GLU A 327 8.22 -20.42 4.02
C GLU A 327 7.18 -19.29 4.04
N LEU A 328 6.77 -18.84 5.23
CA LEU A 328 5.79 -17.76 5.38
C LEU A 328 6.31 -16.42 4.82
N PHE A 329 7.58 -16.06 5.08
CA PHE A 329 8.19 -14.87 4.49
C PHE A 329 8.26 -14.96 2.96
N SER A 330 8.52 -16.15 2.41
CA SER A 330 8.55 -16.39 0.97
C SER A 330 7.17 -16.15 0.35
N THR A 331 6.11 -16.72 0.94
CA THR A 331 4.72 -16.51 0.53
C THR A 331 4.31 -15.04 0.60
N ALA A 332 4.75 -14.32 1.64
CA ALA A 332 4.51 -12.88 1.77
C ALA A 332 5.40 -12.01 0.85
N GLY A 333 6.45 -12.58 0.25
CA GLY A 333 7.34 -11.94 -0.72
C GLY A 333 8.51 -11.15 -0.12
N TYR A 334 8.88 -11.38 1.15
CA TYR A 334 9.97 -10.68 1.86
C TYR A 334 11.31 -11.38 1.66
N LYS A 335 12.01 -11.04 0.57
CA LYS A 335 13.18 -11.80 0.09
C LYS A 335 14.40 -11.66 1.00
N ASP A 336 14.60 -10.49 1.59
CA ASP A 336 15.69 -10.21 2.53
C ASP A 336 15.52 -11.04 3.82
N LYS A 337 14.30 -11.09 4.37
CA LYS A 337 13.99 -11.88 5.57
C LYS A 337 14.14 -13.37 5.30
N VAL A 338 13.72 -13.87 4.14
CA VAL A 338 13.98 -15.28 3.75
C VAL A 338 15.47 -15.58 3.78
N LYS A 339 16.30 -14.73 3.17
CA LYS A 339 17.75 -14.92 3.14
C LYS A 339 18.34 -14.95 4.56
N HIS A 340 17.95 -13.99 5.39
CA HIS A 340 18.41 -13.90 6.77
C HIS A 340 18.05 -15.15 7.60
N VAL A 341 16.80 -15.60 7.53
CA VAL A 341 16.33 -16.80 8.26
C VAL A 341 17.03 -18.06 7.76
N GLN A 342 17.28 -18.18 6.46
CA GLN A 342 18.03 -19.31 5.89
C GLN A 342 19.51 -19.34 6.32
N GLU A 343 20.13 -18.17 6.50
CA GLU A 343 21.49 -18.08 7.03
C GLU A 343 21.54 -18.55 8.49
N GLN A 344 20.56 -18.13 9.31
CA GLN A 344 20.42 -18.62 10.69
C GLN A 344 20.17 -20.13 10.74
N LEU A 345 19.28 -20.67 9.90
CA LEU A 345 18.98 -22.10 9.85
C LEU A 345 20.24 -22.93 9.59
N LYS A 346 21.08 -22.52 8.63
CA LYS A 346 22.36 -23.20 8.33
C LYS A 346 23.33 -23.20 9.52
N MET A 347 23.27 -22.19 10.38
CA MET A 347 24.11 -22.16 11.59
C MET A 347 23.59 -23.17 12.62
N VAL A 348 22.28 -23.20 12.85
CA VAL A 348 21.65 -24.14 13.79
C VAL A 348 21.83 -25.59 13.33
N GLU A 349 21.64 -25.89 12.05
CA GLU A 349 21.86 -27.23 11.48
C GLU A 349 23.29 -27.74 11.72
N LYS A 350 24.30 -26.86 11.65
CA LYS A 350 25.69 -27.23 11.97
C LYS A 350 25.85 -27.56 13.45
N GLU A 351 25.22 -26.80 14.34
CA GLU A 351 25.26 -27.07 15.78
C GLU A 351 24.55 -28.40 16.11
N GLU A 352 23.42 -28.68 15.48
CA GLU A 352 22.72 -29.96 15.62
C GLU A 352 23.61 -31.15 15.25
N ILE A 353 24.38 -31.07 14.15
CA ILE A 353 25.33 -32.12 13.73
C ILE A 353 26.40 -32.35 14.80
N ILE A 354 26.91 -31.27 15.41
CA ILE A 354 27.93 -31.35 16.47
C ILE A 354 27.33 -32.04 17.71
N ILE A 355 26.13 -31.64 18.14
CA ILE A 355 25.43 -32.24 19.28
C ILE A 355 25.14 -33.73 19.03
N LEU A 356 24.66 -34.09 17.83
CA LEU A 356 24.43 -35.49 17.46
C LEU A 356 25.72 -36.33 17.49
N SER A 357 26.84 -35.76 17.04
CA SER A 357 28.14 -36.43 17.09
C SER A 357 28.57 -36.68 18.54
N ALA A 358 28.44 -35.68 19.42
CA ALA A 358 28.74 -35.82 20.83
C ALA A 358 27.87 -36.89 21.52
N LEU A 359 26.56 -36.91 21.25
CA LEU A 359 25.65 -37.92 21.77
C LEU A 359 26.00 -39.34 21.32
N ASN A 360 26.45 -39.50 20.08
CA ASN A 360 26.89 -40.81 19.55
C ASN A 360 28.20 -41.29 20.19
N SER A 361 29.12 -40.38 20.49
CA SER A 361 30.35 -40.69 21.22
C SER A 361 30.08 -41.08 22.68
N ILE A 362 29.08 -40.49 23.33
CA ILE A 362 28.69 -40.86 24.70
C ILE A 362 28.03 -42.25 24.75
N LYS A 363 27.34 -42.66 23.67
CA LYS A 363 26.64 -43.96 23.60
C LYS A 363 27.51 -45.15 23.18
N LYS A 364 28.69 -44.92 22.59
CA LYS A 364 29.67 -45.95 22.27
C LYS A 364 30.84 -45.85 23.27
N PRO A 365 30.91 -46.72 24.30
CA PRO A 365 32.06 -46.75 25.21
C PRO A 365 33.36 -47.14 24.49
#